data_AF-L8GIF0-F1
#
_entry.id   AF-L8GIF0-F1
#
_cell.length_a   1.000
_cell.length_b   1.000
_cell.length_c   1.000
_cell.angle_alpha   90.00
_cell.angle_beta   90.00
_cell.angle_gamma   90.00
#
_symmetry.space_group_name_H-M   'P 1'
#
loop_
_entity.id
_entity.type
_entity.pdbx_description
1 polymer ?
#
loop_
_entity_poly.entity_id
_entity_poly.type
_entity_poly.pdbx_seq_one_letter_code
_entity_poly.pdbx_strand_id
1 'polypeptide(L)'
;MDGEEEATWADYSFVAPFLEVRRSGNGRGMFVRDRPVTRGEVLVVWTGLAGVPDDEHSYVLQLHDDIYMIPFEYGRREPADFVNHSCNPNAGLAGEAILVAMKDIGVDEGYATLVPGAWYSPAAVQEITFDYSMADSSEVDEFTCNCHAPQCRGVVRGTDWKQPALWEKYGSHWSPYLLQKIAVLQQAQQATTSSTGGKD
;
A
#
# COMPACT_ATOMS: atom_id res chain seq x y z
N MET A 1 -25.41 16.16 -0.94
CA MET A 1 -25.89 15.75 0.40
C MET A 1 -24.63 15.33 1.13
N ASP A 2 -23.89 16.33 1.60
CA ASP A 2 -22.50 16.24 2.02
C ASP A 2 -22.46 16.47 3.53
N GLY A 3 -22.85 15.44 4.28
CA GLY A 3 -23.09 15.53 5.71
C GLY A 3 -22.85 14.23 6.46
N GLU A 4 -21.96 13.37 5.96
CA GLU A 4 -21.26 12.49 6.90
C GLU A 4 -20.15 13.34 7.49
N GLU A 5 -20.43 13.83 8.70
CA GLU A 5 -19.47 14.44 9.61
C GLU A 5 -18.15 13.69 9.56
N GLU A 6 -17.05 14.39 9.85
CA GLU A 6 -15.85 13.78 10.44
C GLU A 6 -16.25 13.09 11.74
N ALA A 7 -17.02 12.01 11.65
CA ALA A 7 -17.34 11.11 12.74
C ALA A 7 -15.99 10.73 13.31
N THR A 8 -15.78 11.09 14.57
CA THR A 8 -14.52 10.97 15.30
C THR A 8 -13.81 9.69 14.91
N TRP A 9 -12.79 9.80 14.05
CA TRP A 9 -11.99 8.66 13.62
C TRP A 9 -11.49 7.93 14.86
N ALA A 10 -11.34 6.61 14.77
CA ALA A 10 -10.47 5.96 15.73
C ALA A 10 -9.04 6.48 15.51
N ASP A 11 -8.25 6.52 16.58
CA ASP A 11 -6.88 7.03 16.56
C ASP A 11 -5.97 6.06 17.32
N TYR A 12 -5.95 4.81 16.83
CA TYR A 12 -5.11 3.74 17.37
C TYR A 12 -3.77 3.69 16.63
N SER A 13 -3.80 3.84 15.31
CA SER A 13 -2.64 3.84 14.44
C SER A 13 -1.94 5.20 14.40
N PHE A 14 -0.61 5.20 14.29
CA PHE A 14 0.13 6.45 14.07
C PHE A 14 -0.02 6.90 12.62
N VAL A 15 -0.38 8.16 12.42
CA VAL A 15 -0.28 8.85 11.13
C VAL A 15 0.57 10.09 11.31
N ALA A 16 1.57 10.27 10.44
CA ALA A 16 2.46 11.40 10.54
C ALA A 16 1.71 12.74 10.45
N PRO A 17 2.07 13.76 11.25
CA PRO A 17 1.24 14.97 11.43
C PRO A 17 1.19 15.90 10.20
N PHE A 18 2.02 15.63 9.21
CA PHE A 18 2.05 16.31 7.91
C PHE A 18 1.23 15.55 6.85
N LEU A 19 0.53 14.47 7.23
CA LEU A 19 -0.40 13.76 6.36
C LEU A 19 -1.84 14.12 6.72
N GLU A 20 -2.73 14.07 5.74
CA GLU A 20 -4.16 14.25 5.95
C GLU A 20 -4.99 13.45 4.95
N VAL A 21 -6.20 13.07 5.37
CA VAL A 21 -7.14 12.37 4.50
C VAL A 21 -7.89 13.39 3.64
N ARG A 22 -7.86 13.22 2.32
CA ARG A 22 -8.64 14.01 1.36
C ARG A 22 -9.46 13.10 0.45
N ARG A 23 -10.41 13.68 -0.30
CA ARG A 23 -11.11 12.95 -1.37
C ARG A 23 -10.11 12.56 -2.47
N SER A 24 -10.23 11.34 -2.98
CA SER A 24 -9.42 10.81 -4.08
C SER A 24 -10.31 10.12 -5.12
N GLY A 25 -9.73 9.71 -6.26
CA GLY A 25 -10.44 8.93 -7.28
C GLY A 25 -10.98 7.59 -6.75
N ASN A 26 -10.40 7.07 -5.67
CA ASN A 26 -10.80 5.83 -4.99
C ASN A 26 -11.65 6.12 -3.73
N GLY A 27 -12.32 7.27 -3.69
CA GLY A 27 -13.12 7.72 -2.54
C GLY A 27 -12.33 8.68 -1.65
N ARG A 28 -11.46 8.14 -0.79
CA ARG A 28 -10.55 8.92 0.06
C ARG A 28 -9.12 8.39 -0.06
N GLY A 29 -8.15 9.26 0.16
CA GLY A 29 -6.73 8.93 0.13
C GLY A 29 -5.97 9.73 1.18
N MET A 30 -4.72 9.35 1.43
CA MET A 30 -3.81 10.02 2.37
C MET A 30 -2.81 10.90 1.61
N PHE A 31 -2.69 12.17 1.98
CA PHE A 31 -2.00 13.20 1.21
C PHE A 31 -0.98 13.97 2.06
N VAL A 32 0.14 14.37 1.45
CA VAL A 32 1.19 15.18 2.11
C VAL A 32 0.77 16.66 2.21
N ARG A 33 0.42 17.16 3.39
CA ARG A 33 -0.20 18.48 3.56
C ARG A 33 0.71 19.67 3.19
N ASP A 34 1.89 19.77 3.79
CA ASP A 34 2.58 21.07 3.93
C ASP A 34 4.11 21.05 3.79
N ARG A 35 4.74 19.88 3.67
CA ARG A 35 6.20 19.79 3.45
C ARG A 35 6.63 18.61 2.57
N PRO A 36 7.76 18.71 1.85
CA PRO A 36 8.39 17.54 1.26
C PRO A 36 8.68 16.46 2.31
N VAL A 37 8.60 15.19 1.89
CA VAL A 37 8.95 14.02 2.70
C VAL A 37 10.27 13.47 2.21
N THR A 38 11.20 13.21 3.12
CA THR A 38 12.48 12.56 2.80
C THR A 38 12.32 11.05 2.76
N ARG A 39 13.03 10.38 1.84
CA ARG A 39 13.12 8.93 1.79
C ARG A 39 13.44 8.34 3.17
N GLY A 40 12.69 7.32 3.56
CA GLY A 40 12.85 6.60 4.82
C GLY A 40 12.08 7.22 6.00
N GLU A 41 11.47 8.40 5.86
CA GLU A 41 10.57 8.92 6.89
C GLU A 41 9.38 7.98 7.10
N VAL A 42 9.00 7.81 8.37
CA VAL A 42 7.81 7.04 8.76
C VAL A 42 6.56 7.86 8.45
N LEU A 43 5.64 7.22 7.71
CA LEU A 43 4.38 7.81 7.26
C LEU A 43 3.22 7.34 8.13
N VAL A 44 3.09 6.02 8.29
CA VAL A 44 2.01 5.36 9.02
C VAL A 44 2.58 4.20 9.82
N VAL A 45 2.06 3.95 11.01
CA VAL A 45 2.22 2.69 11.73
C VAL A 45 0.85 2.15 12.05
N TRP A 46 0.44 1.08 11.35
CA TRP A 46 -0.83 0.42 11.61
C TRP A 46 -0.78 -0.34 12.93
N THR A 47 -1.91 -0.34 13.63
CA THR A 47 -2.11 -1.13 14.83
C THR A 47 -3.46 -1.84 14.77
N GLY A 48 -3.57 -2.95 15.49
CA GLY A 48 -4.78 -3.75 15.51
C GLY A 48 -4.60 -5.03 16.31
N LEU A 49 -5.56 -5.93 16.19
CA LEU A 49 -5.51 -7.27 16.77
C LEU A 49 -5.02 -8.26 15.71
N ALA A 50 -4.27 -9.29 16.11
CA ALA A 50 -3.99 -10.41 15.22
C ALA A 50 -5.21 -11.34 15.18
N GLY A 51 -5.75 -11.61 14.00
CA GLY A 51 -6.95 -12.41 13.84
C GLY A 51 -7.23 -12.81 12.39
N VAL A 52 -8.41 -13.36 12.17
CA VAL A 52 -8.96 -13.66 10.83
C VAL A 52 -10.09 -12.66 10.60
N PRO A 53 -10.14 -11.97 9.44
CA PRO A 53 -11.24 -11.06 9.13
C PRO A 53 -12.57 -11.82 9.04
N ASP A 54 -13.66 -11.13 9.34
CA ASP A 54 -15.01 -11.60 9.01
C ASP A 54 -15.36 -11.28 7.54
N ASP A 55 -16.50 -11.79 7.07
CA ASP A 55 -16.92 -11.72 5.65
C ASP A 55 -17.15 -10.27 5.14
N GLU A 56 -17.12 -9.27 6.03
CA GLU A 56 -17.24 -7.86 5.71
C GLU A 56 -15.84 -7.24 5.56
N HIS A 57 -15.21 -7.44 4.38
CA HIS A 57 -13.98 -6.77 3.89
C HIS A 57 -13.57 -5.55 4.72
N SER A 58 -12.86 -5.80 5.81
CA SER A 58 -12.45 -4.79 6.77
C SER A 58 -11.09 -4.26 6.36
N TYR A 59 -10.75 -3.05 6.80
CA TYR A 59 -9.42 -2.47 6.59
C TYR A 59 -8.39 -3.30 7.36
N VAL A 60 -7.84 -4.31 6.68
CA VAL A 60 -6.91 -5.28 7.25
C VAL A 60 -5.56 -5.20 6.56
N LEU A 61 -4.52 -5.63 7.28
CA LEU A 61 -3.17 -5.82 6.75
C LEU A 61 -2.77 -7.27 6.98
N GLN A 62 -2.45 -8.02 5.93
CA GLN A 62 -2.03 -9.41 6.08
C GLN A 62 -0.67 -9.50 6.79
N LEU A 63 -0.60 -10.30 7.87
CA LEU A 63 0.61 -10.50 8.68
C LEU A 63 1.31 -11.83 8.34
N HIS A 64 0.50 -12.85 8.03
CA HIS A 64 0.98 -14.16 7.62
C HIS A 64 -0.12 -14.87 6.82
N ASP A 65 0.18 -16.06 6.31
CA ASP A 65 -0.84 -16.99 5.79
C ASP A 65 -1.98 -17.11 6.83
N ASP A 66 -3.20 -16.77 6.40
CA ASP A 66 -4.44 -16.81 7.16
C ASP A 66 -4.46 -15.98 8.47
N ILE A 67 -3.51 -15.07 8.66
CA ILE A 67 -3.42 -14.20 9.85
C ILE A 67 -3.29 -12.75 9.40
N TYR A 68 -4.15 -11.90 9.95
CA TYR A 68 -4.30 -10.51 9.57
C TYR A 68 -4.26 -9.61 10.81
N MET A 69 -3.84 -8.37 10.62
CA MET A 69 -4.12 -7.27 11.52
C MET A 69 -5.53 -6.78 11.23
N ILE A 70 -6.44 -7.00 12.17
CA ILE A 70 -7.84 -6.57 12.12
C ILE A 70 -8.03 -5.33 13.01
N PRO A 71 -9.02 -4.47 12.71
CA PRO A 71 -9.28 -3.28 13.52
C PRO A 71 -9.69 -3.65 14.96
N PHE A 72 -9.44 -2.74 15.90
CA PHE A 72 -9.94 -2.88 17.28
C PHE A 72 -11.47 -2.75 17.38
N GLU A 73 -12.06 -1.96 16.47
CA GLU A 73 -13.50 -1.68 16.41
C GLU A 73 -13.99 -1.83 14.95
N TYR A 74 -14.72 -2.90 14.66
CA TYR A 74 -15.36 -3.08 13.35
C TYR A 74 -16.37 -1.96 13.06
N GLY A 75 -16.44 -1.53 11.80
CA GLY A 75 -17.34 -0.47 11.35
C GLY A 75 -16.86 0.96 11.64
N ARG A 76 -15.74 1.13 12.35
CA ARG A 76 -15.12 2.45 12.59
C ARG A 76 -13.79 2.54 11.85
N ARG A 77 -13.59 3.66 11.15
CA ARG A 77 -12.39 3.90 10.34
C ARG A 77 -11.37 4.75 11.07
N GLU A 78 -10.11 4.51 10.75
CA GLU A 78 -8.94 5.29 11.15
C GLU A 78 -8.38 6.08 9.96
N PRO A 79 -7.61 7.14 10.18
CA PRO A 79 -6.94 7.83 9.07
C PRO A 79 -6.01 6.88 8.30
N ALA A 80 -5.34 5.95 9.00
CA ALA A 80 -4.40 4.99 8.43
C ALA A 80 -5.03 4.03 7.41
N ASP A 81 -6.35 3.85 7.44
CA ASP A 81 -7.12 3.00 6.52
C ASP A 81 -7.20 3.57 5.10
N PHE A 82 -6.85 4.84 4.92
CA PHE A 82 -6.99 5.56 3.66
C PHE A 82 -5.68 5.65 2.86
N VAL A 83 -4.69 4.79 3.14
CA VAL A 83 -3.52 4.64 2.27
C VAL A 83 -3.88 3.72 1.10
N ASN A 84 -4.03 4.30 -0.08
CA ASN A 84 -4.47 3.56 -1.25
C ASN A 84 -3.34 2.75 -1.94
N HIS A 85 -3.79 1.82 -2.76
CA HIS A 85 -2.95 1.09 -3.70
C HIS A 85 -2.43 1.98 -4.85
N SER A 86 -1.16 1.79 -5.23
CA SER A 86 -0.66 2.17 -6.55
C SER A 86 0.30 1.11 -7.09
N CYS A 87 0.20 0.79 -8.39
CA CYS A 87 1.20 -0.03 -9.08
C CYS A 87 2.53 0.70 -9.28
N ASN A 88 2.61 2.01 -9.04
CA ASN A 88 3.87 2.78 -9.02
C ASN A 88 3.92 3.64 -7.75
N PRO A 89 4.11 3.01 -6.57
CA PRO A 89 3.94 3.68 -5.30
C PRO A 89 5.09 4.64 -4.98
N ASN A 90 4.90 5.45 -3.94
CA ASN A 90 5.93 6.28 -3.31
C ASN A 90 6.24 5.84 -1.87
N ALA A 91 5.45 4.94 -1.30
CA ALA A 91 5.64 4.36 0.02
C ALA A 91 5.73 2.83 -0.04
N GLY A 92 6.32 2.23 0.99
CA GLY A 92 6.49 0.78 1.09
C GLY A 92 6.73 0.34 2.53
N LEU A 93 6.63 -0.96 2.78
CA LEU A 93 6.71 -1.51 4.14
C LEU A 93 8.14 -1.46 4.69
N ALA A 94 8.24 -1.29 6.00
CA ALA A 94 9.46 -1.42 6.79
C ALA A 94 9.20 -2.32 8.00
N GLY A 95 9.22 -3.63 7.77
CA GLY A 95 8.75 -4.61 8.75
C GLY A 95 7.25 -4.87 8.58
N GLU A 96 6.58 -5.22 9.66
CA GLU A 96 5.23 -5.79 9.61
C GLU A 96 4.14 -4.75 9.29
N ALA A 97 4.18 -3.60 9.95
CA ALA A 97 3.07 -2.65 9.98
C ALA A 97 3.52 -1.19 9.91
N ILE A 98 4.76 -0.94 9.50
CA ILE A 98 5.31 0.41 9.35
C ILE A 98 5.39 0.74 7.87
N LEU A 99 4.79 1.85 7.47
CA LEU A 99 4.91 2.40 6.14
C LEU A 99 5.92 3.55 6.13
N VAL A 100 6.89 3.48 5.21
CA VAL A 100 7.91 4.51 5.03
C VAL A 100 7.92 5.04 3.60
N ALA A 101 8.42 6.25 3.42
CA ALA A 101 8.67 6.80 2.09
C ALA A 101 9.80 6.02 1.38
N MET A 102 9.56 5.46 0.19
CA MET A 102 10.58 4.74 -0.58
C MET A 102 11.53 5.66 -1.36
N LYS A 103 11.09 6.91 -1.56
CA LYS A 103 11.77 7.98 -2.27
C LYS A 103 11.35 9.32 -1.66
N ASP A 104 12.04 10.40 -2.01
CA ASP A 104 11.58 11.73 -1.65
C ASP A 104 10.20 11.99 -2.29
N ILE A 105 9.30 12.61 -1.54
CA ILE A 105 7.91 12.92 -1.96
C ILE A 105 7.75 14.43 -1.90
N GLY A 106 7.37 15.04 -3.03
CA GLY A 106 7.12 16.47 -3.10
C GLY A 106 5.75 16.84 -2.55
N VAL A 107 5.56 18.13 -2.25
CA VAL A 107 4.23 18.72 -1.95
C VAL A 107 3.43 19.06 -3.20
N ASP A 108 4.09 19.12 -4.37
CA ASP A 108 3.52 19.62 -5.63
C ASP A 108 3.74 18.70 -6.85
N GLU A 109 4.25 17.47 -6.65
CA GLU A 109 4.54 16.50 -7.73
C GLU A 109 3.44 15.45 -7.94
N GLY A 110 2.24 15.67 -7.38
CA GLY A 110 1.10 14.80 -7.63
C GLY A 110 0.65 14.90 -9.09
N TYR A 111 0.41 13.77 -9.74
CA TYR A 111 -0.55 13.76 -10.84
C TYR A 111 -1.85 14.33 -10.25
N ALA A 112 -2.32 15.46 -10.76
CA ALA A 112 -3.73 15.79 -10.62
C ALA A 112 -4.48 14.55 -11.09
N THR A 113 -5.08 13.79 -10.19
CA THR A 113 -6.01 12.74 -10.57
C THR A 113 -7.13 13.49 -11.27
N LEU A 114 -7.02 13.58 -12.59
CA LEU A 114 -7.94 14.29 -13.46
C LEU A 114 -9.27 13.57 -13.33
N VAL A 115 -10.09 14.02 -12.38
CA VAL A 115 -11.52 13.74 -12.43
C VAL A 115 -12.04 14.56 -13.61
N PRO A 116 -12.58 13.92 -14.67
CA PRO A 116 -13.23 14.67 -15.73
C PRO A 116 -14.35 15.54 -15.12
N GLY A 117 -14.21 16.86 -15.19
CA GLY A 117 -15.17 17.82 -14.62
C GLY A 117 -14.76 18.51 -13.31
N ALA A 118 -13.59 18.20 -12.72
CA ALA A 118 -13.05 18.99 -11.62
C ALA A 118 -12.41 20.29 -12.15
N TRP A 119 -13.06 21.42 -11.88
CA TRP A 119 -12.71 22.74 -12.44
C TRP A 119 -11.52 23.44 -11.77
N TYR A 120 -10.91 22.85 -10.73
CA TYR A 120 -9.75 23.44 -10.05
C TYR A 120 -9.18 22.43 -9.02
N SER A 121 -7.87 22.18 -9.03
CA SER A 121 -7.16 21.59 -7.89
C SER A 121 -5.88 22.43 -7.67
N PRO A 122 -5.90 23.44 -6.79
CA PRO A 122 -4.73 24.27 -6.53
C PRO A 122 -3.73 23.46 -5.69
N ALA A 123 -2.53 23.27 -6.22
CA ALA A 123 -1.46 22.41 -5.70
C ALA A 123 -1.81 20.91 -5.80
N ALA A 124 -1.08 20.19 -6.66
CA ALA A 124 -1.19 18.75 -6.78
C ALA A 124 -0.46 18.10 -5.62
N VAL A 125 -1.16 18.06 -4.47
CA VAL A 125 -0.65 17.38 -3.29
C VAL A 125 -0.48 15.90 -3.61
N GLN A 126 0.69 15.37 -3.30
CA GLN A 126 1.03 14.00 -3.62
C GLN A 126 0.36 13.03 -2.63
N GLU A 127 -0.48 12.14 -3.16
CA GLU A 127 -1.06 11.02 -2.40
C GLU A 127 0.06 10.04 -2.04
N ILE A 128 0.12 9.61 -0.77
CA ILE A 128 0.95 8.48 -0.40
C ILE A 128 0.23 7.19 -0.76
N THR A 129 0.93 6.32 -1.46
CA THR A 129 0.41 5.02 -1.92
C THR A 129 1.47 3.97 -1.77
N PHE A 130 1.05 2.74 -1.49
CA PHE A 130 1.91 1.57 -1.51
C PHE A 130 1.34 0.49 -2.43
N ASP A 131 2.15 -0.48 -2.81
CA ASP A 131 1.67 -1.61 -3.58
C ASP A 131 1.19 -2.69 -2.60
N TYR A 132 -0.09 -3.01 -2.62
CA TYR A 132 -0.68 -4.01 -1.71
C TYR A 132 -0.03 -5.39 -1.81
N SER A 133 0.58 -5.73 -2.97
CA SER A 133 1.38 -6.97 -3.07
C SER A 133 2.57 -7.00 -2.11
N MET A 134 3.02 -5.86 -1.58
CA MET A 134 4.02 -5.79 -0.52
C MET A 134 3.55 -6.46 0.78
N ALA A 135 2.24 -6.55 1.01
CA ALA A 135 1.64 -7.16 2.20
C ALA A 135 0.87 -8.45 1.88
N ASP A 136 0.16 -8.50 0.74
CA ASP A 136 -0.87 -9.51 0.52
C ASP A 136 -0.40 -10.70 -0.32
N SER A 137 -0.90 -11.87 0.07
CA SER A 137 -0.66 -13.16 -0.60
C SER A 137 -1.92 -13.98 -0.87
N SER A 138 -3.07 -13.48 -0.45
CA SER A 138 -4.37 -14.17 -0.54
C SER A 138 -5.23 -13.63 -1.68
N GLU A 139 -6.18 -14.45 -2.17
CA GLU A 139 -7.12 -14.05 -3.22
C GLU A 139 -8.30 -13.22 -2.70
N VAL A 140 -8.38 -13.01 -1.37
CA VAL A 140 -9.52 -12.32 -0.72
C VAL A 140 -9.62 -10.88 -1.17
N ASP A 141 -8.48 -10.21 -1.36
CA ASP A 141 -8.40 -8.77 -1.64
C ASP A 141 -7.96 -8.49 -3.09
N GLU A 142 -8.29 -9.36 -4.05
CA GLU A 142 -8.06 -9.05 -5.47
C GLU A 142 -9.07 -8.02 -6.00
N PHE A 143 -8.61 -7.04 -6.79
CA PHE A 143 -9.48 -6.01 -7.36
C PHE A 143 -8.99 -5.46 -8.70
N THR A 144 -9.92 -4.91 -9.49
CA THR A 144 -9.59 -4.14 -10.69
C THR A 144 -8.94 -2.81 -10.30
N CYS A 145 -7.71 -2.60 -10.75
CA CYS A 145 -6.88 -1.47 -10.37
C CYS A 145 -7.15 -0.24 -11.24
N ASN A 146 -7.52 0.87 -10.59
CA ASN A 146 -7.72 2.17 -11.22
C ASN A 146 -6.69 3.21 -10.73
N CYS A 147 -5.47 2.78 -10.39
CA CYS A 147 -4.43 3.72 -9.90
C CYS A 147 -3.87 4.66 -10.98
N HIS A 148 -4.14 4.38 -12.26
CA HIS A 148 -3.70 5.17 -13.42
C HIS A 148 -2.17 5.38 -13.55
N ALA A 149 -1.36 4.60 -12.83
CA ALA A 149 0.09 4.60 -13.01
C ALA A 149 0.48 4.18 -14.45
N PRO A 150 1.57 4.70 -15.04
CA PRO A 150 1.98 4.36 -16.41
C PRO A 150 2.17 2.86 -16.69
N GLN A 151 2.48 2.08 -15.66
CA GLN A 151 2.61 0.61 -15.70
C GLN A 151 1.60 -0.06 -14.76
N CYS A 152 0.36 0.43 -14.75
CA CYS A 152 -0.73 -0.20 -14.00
C CYS A 152 -0.92 -1.66 -14.45
N ARG A 153 -1.01 -2.59 -13.50
CA ARG A 153 -1.26 -4.01 -13.77
C ARG A 153 -2.70 -4.30 -14.21
N GLY A 154 -3.61 -3.33 -14.06
CA GLY A 154 -5.04 -3.46 -14.37
C GLY A 154 -5.83 -4.28 -13.37
N VAL A 155 -5.24 -5.31 -12.78
CA VAL A 155 -5.79 -6.11 -11.67
C VAL A 155 -4.68 -6.32 -10.64
N VAL A 156 -4.98 -6.11 -9.36
CA VAL A 156 -4.11 -6.48 -8.24
C VAL A 156 -4.48 -7.89 -7.81
N ARG A 157 -3.49 -8.77 -7.71
CA ARG A 157 -3.69 -10.19 -7.39
C ARG A 157 -2.94 -10.61 -6.14
N GLY A 158 -3.48 -11.60 -5.42
CA GLY A 158 -2.82 -12.25 -4.29
C GLY A 158 -1.56 -13.02 -4.69
N THR A 159 -1.33 -13.19 -5.99
CA THR A 159 -0.13 -13.83 -6.54
C THR A 159 0.92 -12.83 -7.05
N ASP A 160 0.66 -11.53 -6.99
CA ASP A 160 1.56 -10.51 -7.52
C ASP A 160 2.93 -10.52 -6.85
N TRP A 161 3.00 -10.84 -5.55
CA TRP A 161 4.26 -10.99 -4.83
C TRP A 161 5.19 -12.05 -5.42
N LYS A 162 4.73 -12.91 -6.33
CA LYS A 162 5.56 -13.91 -7.02
C LYS A 162 6.28 -13.35 -8.26
N GLN A 163 5.96 -12.13 -8.68
CA GLN A 163 6.51 -11.54 -9.91
C GLN A 163 7.95 -11.03 -9.69
N PRO A 164 8.95 -11.56 -10.42
CA PRO A 164 10.35 -11.16 -10.23
C PRO A 164 10.62 -9.67 -10.45
N ALA A 165 9.91 -9.04 -11.39
CA ALA A 165 10.03 -7.61 -11.66
C ALA A 165 9.64 -6.74 -10.45
N LEU A 166 8.71 -7.22 -9.61
CA LEU A 166 8.33 -6.49 -8.39
C LEU A 166 9.39 -6.66 -7.29
N TRP A 167 10.04 -7.83 -7.20
CA TRP A 167 11.12 -8.04 -6.22
C TRP A 167 12.26 -7.04 -6.38
N GLU A 168 12.70 -6.84 -7.63
CA GLU A 168 13.72 -5.84 -7.96
C GLU A 168 13.22 -4.42 -7.64
N LYS A 169 11.99 -4.12 -8.05
CA LYS A 169 11.38 -2.79 -7.88
C LYS A 169 11.23 -2.38 -6.42
N TYR A 170 10.82 -3.30 -5.55
CA TYR A 170 10.48 -3.01 -4.15
C TYR A 170 11.61 -3.36 -3.18
N GLY A 171 12.60 -4.15 -3.60
CA GLY A 171 13.76 -4.49 -2.77
C GLY A 171 13.32 -5.13 -1.45
N SER A 172 13.58 -4.45 -0.33
CA SER A 172 13.21 -4.92 1.01
C SER A 172 11.83 -4.46 1.50
N HIS A 173 11.06 -3.71 0.70
CA HIS A 173 9.79 -3.12 1.11
C HIS A 173 8.62 -4.10 1.05
N TRP A 174 8.79 -5.28 1.62
CA TRP A 174 7.76 -6.32 1.74
C TRP A 174 7.53 -6.66 3.20
N SER A 175 6.37 -7.23 3.52
CA SER A 175 6.12 -7.82 4.82
C SER A 175 7.16 -8.93 5.09
N PRO A 176 7.59 -9.13 6.35
CA PRO A 176 8.57 -10.14 6.71
C PRO A 176 8.24 -11.56 6.21
N TYR A 177 6.97 -11.97 6.26
CA TYR A 177 6.57 -13.29 5.79
C TYR A 177 6.68 -13.43 4.27
N LEU A 178 6.39 -12.36 3.51
CA LEU A 178 6.60 -12.35 2.06
C LEU A 178 8.08 -12.35 1.69
N LEU A 179 8.94 -11.62 2.42
CA LEU A 179 10.40 -11.68 2.20
C LEU A 179 10.91 -13.13 2.29
N GLN A 180 10.42 -13.91 3.26
CA GLN A 180 10.79 -15.32 3.40
C GLN A 180 10.33 -16.15 2.19
N LYS A 181 9.07 -15.98 1.75
CA LYS A 181 8.52 -16.69 0.58
C LYS A 181 9.25 -16.32 -0.71
N ILE A 182 9.55 -15.03 -0.90
CA ILE A 182 10.31 -14.51 -2.05
C ILE A 182 11.71 -15.13 -2.09
N ALA A 183 12.41 -15.19 -0.94
CA ALA A 183 13.74 -15.80 -0.87
C ALA A 183 13.74 -17.27 -1.33
N VAL A 184 12.71 -18.04 -0.96
CA VAL A 184 12.55 -19.44 -1.42
C VAL A 184 12.38 -19.50 -2.95
N LEU A 185 11.54 -18.63 -3.53
CA LEU A 185 11.35 -18.59 -4.99
C LEU A 185 12.62 -18.16 -5.73
N GLN A 186 13.36 -17.19 -5.20
CA GLN A 186 14.64 -16.75 -5.77
C GLN A 186 15.68 -17.88 -5.78
N GLN A 187 15.80 -18.63 -4.68
CA GLN A 187 16.70 -19.79 -4.60
C GLN A 187 16.31 -20.87 -5.63
N ALA A 188 15.02 -21.15 -5.78
CA ALA A 188 14.52 -22.10 -6.77
C ALA A 188 14.85 -21.66 -8.21
N GLN A 189 14.73 -20.37 -8.53
CA GLN A 189 15.09 -19.82 -9.85
C GLN A 189 16.60 -19.86 -10.12
N GLN A 190 17.43 -19.67 -9.10
CA GLN A 190 18.89 -19.77 -9.23
C GLN A 190 19.34 -21.23 -9.44
N ALA A 191 18.68 -22.19 -8.77
CA ALA A 191 18.96 -23.62 -8.95
C ALA A 191 18.59 -24.10 -10.37
N THR A 192 17.50 -23.61 -10.95
CA THR A 192 17.11 -23.98 -12.32
C THR A 192 18.05 -23.39 -13.37
N THR A 193 18.39 -22.11 -13.26
CA THR A 193 19.31 -21.42 -14.20
C THR A 193 20.73 -21.99 -14.20
N SER A 194 21.26 -22.35 -13.02
CA SER A 194 22.57 -23.02 -12.91
C SER A 194 22.58 -24.44 -13.48
N SER A 195 21.46 -25.17 -13.40
CA SER A 195 21.33 -26.51 -13.99
C SER A 195 21.28 -26.52 -15.53
N THR A 196 20.83 -25.42 -16.15
CA THR A 196 20.72 -25.28 -17.61
C THR A 196 22.00 -24.78 -18.29
N GLY A 197 22.94 -24.18 -17.54
CA GLY A 197 24.19 -23.61 -18.08
C GLY A 197 25.41 -24.54 -18.06
N GLY A 198 25.25 -25.81 -17.66
CA GLY A 198 26.34 -26.77 -17.46
C GLY A 198 26.55 -27.81 -18.57
N LYS A 199 26.02 -27.56 -19.77
CA LYS A 199 26.24 -28.41 -20.96
C LYS A 199 26.72 -27.53 -22.11
N ASP A 200 28.02 -27.27 -22.15
CA ASP A 200 28.79 -26.95 -23.37
C ASP A 200 30.28 -27.21 -23.11
#